data_AF-A0A2E8H1S4-F1
#
_entry.id   AF-A0A2E8H1S4-F1
#
_cell.length_a   1.000
_cell.length_b   1.000
_cell.length_c   1.000
_cell.angle_alpha   90.00
_cell.angle_beta   90.00
_cell.angle_gamma   90.00
#
_symmetry.space_group_name_H-M   'P 1'
#
loop_
_entity.id
_entity.type
_entity.pdbx_description
1 polymer ?
#
loop_
_entity_poly.entity_id
_entity_poly.type
_entity_poly.pdbx_seq_one_letter_code
_entity_poly.pdbx_strand_id
1 'polypeptide(L)'
;MLHRQLRSALEEIFGEEFIDESLRHSELAQLVIHEHPQRFKEAVLGFQRLNFRDEQSEYAEKLQREFGYALICSLLHNPTREMVAELGLNYL
;
A
#
# COMPACT_ATOMS: atom_id res chain seq x y z
N MET A 1 12.74 -11.52 -8.70
CA MET A 1 11.61 -11.75 -9.63
C MET A 1 10.26 -11.41 -9.01
N LEU A 2 9.97 -11.86 -7.78
CA LEU A 2 8.70 -11.58 -7.06
C LEU A 2 8.35 -10.08 -6.96
N HIS A 3 9.32 -9.23 -6.59
CA HIS A 3 9.12 -7.77 -6.48
C HIS A 3 8.71 -7.10 -7.79
N ARG A 4 9.17 -7.62 -8.95
CA ARG A 4 8.84 -7.03 -10.26
C ARG A 4 7.41 -7.39 -10.67
N GLN A 5 6.99 -8.63 -10.42
CA GLN A 5 5.62 -9.07 -10.71
C GLN A 5 4.60 -8.35 -9.81
N LEU A 6 4.92 -8.22 -8.51
CA LEU A 6 4.08 -7.47 -7.59
C LEU A 6 3.96 -5.99 -7.99
N ARG A 7 5.09 -5.36 -8.34
CA ARG A 7 5.08 -3.98 -8.82
C ARG A 7 4.19 -3.82 -10.05
N SER A 8 4.36 -4.64 -11.09
CA SER A 8 3.53 -4.55 -12.30
C SER A 8 2.04 -4.78 -12.01
N ALA A 9 1.71 -5.70 -11.12
CA ALA A 9 0.31 -5.92 -10.74
C ALA A 9 -0.31 -4.69 -10.04
N LEU A 10 0.47 -4.01 -9.19
CA LEU A 10 0.06 -2.79 -8.51
C LEU A 10 0.01 -1.59 -9.46
N GLU A 11 0.91 -1.48 -10.43
CA GLU A 11 0.89 -0.45 -11.47
C GLU A 11 -0.38 -0.54 -12.33
N GLU A 12 -0.84 -1.76 -12.62
CA GLU A 12 -2.10 -1.97 -13.34
C GLU A 12 -3.35 -1.62 -12.51
N ILE A 13 -3.25 -1.56 -11.18
CA ILE A 13 -4.37 -1.25 -10.28
C ILE A 13 -4.38 0.25 -9.91
N PHE A 14 -3.24 0.79 -9.53
CA PHE A 14 -3.07 2.15 -9.00
C PHE A 14 -2.56 3.15 -10.04
N GLY A 15 -1.99 2.67 -11.16
CA GLY A 15 -1.29 3.48 -12.14
C GLY A 15 0.20 3.65 -11.82
N GLU A 16 1.04 3.60 -12.85
CA GLU A 16 2.51 3.73 -12.74
C GLU A 16 2.92 5.04 -12.04
N GLU A 17 2.29 6.17 -12.40
CA GLU A 17 2.58 7.47 -11.80
C GLU A 17 2.30 7.49 -10.30
N PHE A 18 1.22 6.83 -9.86
CA PHE A 18 0.86 6.75 -8.44
C PHE A 18 1.85 5.87 -7.67
N ILE A 19 2.30 4.76 -8.25
CA ILE A 19 3.32 3.90 -7.64
C ILE A 19 4.62 4.67 -7.42
N ASP A 20 5.10 5.34 -8.46
CA ASP A 20 6.32 6.14 -8.38
C ASP A 20 6.18 7.31 -7.39
N GLU A 21 5.01 7.96 -7.35
CA GLU A 21 4.73 9.00 -6.38
C GLU A 21 4.69 8.48 -4.95
N SER A 22 4.06 7.32 -4.73
CA SER A 22 3.98 6.68 -3.41
C SER A 22 5.38 6.42 -2.85
N LEU A 23 6.28 5.87 -3.67
CA LEU A 23 7.65 5.57 -3.28
C LEU A 23 8.47 6.83 -2.96
N ARG A 24 8.18 7.96 -3.62
CA ARG A 24 8.78 9.27 -3.29
C ARG A 24 8.25 9.85 -1.98
N HIS A 25 7.06 9.47 -1.54
CA HIS A 25 6.42 9.92 -0.31
C HIS A 25 6.48 8.86 0.80
N SER A 26 7.55 8.06 0.82
CA SER A 26 7.70 6.98 1.79
C SER A 26 7.73 7.46 3.25
N GLU A 27 8.25 8.66 3.51
CA GLU A 27 8.21 9.29 4.85
C GLU A 27 6.78 9.59 5.30
N LEU A 28 5.93 10.12 4.40
CA LEU A 28 4.51 10.35 4.67
C LEU A 28 3.77 9.02 4.89
N ALA A 29 4.07 8.01 4.07
CA ALA A 29 3.51 6.67 4.24
C ALA A 29 3.86 6.09 5.62
N GLN A 30 5.11 6.24 6.07
CA GLN A 30 5.53 5.78 7.39
C GLN A 30 4.83 6.52 8.52
N LEU A 31 4.71 7.84 8.40
CA LEU A 31 3.98 8.68 9.36
C LEU A 31 2.52 8.23 9.51
N VAL A 32 1.82 8.03 8.39
CA VAL A 32 0.42 7.58 8.37
C VAL A 32 0.26 6.22 9.02
N ILE A 33 1.15 5.26 8.75
CA ILE A 33 1.12 3.93 9.38
C ILE A 33 1.28 4.05 10.90
N HIS A 34 2.19 4.92 11.35
CA HIS A 34 2.44 5.13 12.78
C HIS A 34 1.30 5.87 13.49
N GLU A 35 0.76 6.94 12.89
CA GLU A 35 -0.28 7.77 13.49
C GLU A 35 -1.69 7.16 13.38
N HIS A 36 -1.94 6.39 12.31
CA HIS A 36 -3.25 5.83 11.99
C HIS A 36 -3.21 4.32 11.72
N PRO A 37 -2.63 3.49 12.61
CA PRO A 37 -2.40 2.06 12.37
C PRO A 37 -3.70 1.27 12.13
N GLN A 38 -4.79 1.65 12.81
CA GLN A 38 -6.08 0.99 12.66
C GLN A 38 -6.72 1.27 11.29
N ARG A 39 -6.67 2.53 10.82
CA ARG A 39 -7.18 2.89 9.50
C ARG A 39 -6.31 2.31 8.39
N PHE A 40 -5.00 2.25 8.59
CA PHE A 40 -4.08 1.56 7.70
C PHE A 40 -4.41 0.06 7.60
N LYS A 41 -4.67 -0.60 8.73
CA LYS A 41 -5.12 -2.00 8.75
C LYS A 41 -6.41 -2.20 7.95
N GLU A 42 -7.39 -1.32 8.12
CA GLU A 42 -8.64 -1.35 7.36
C GLU A 42 -8.40 -1.17 5.85
N ALA A 43 -7.45 -0.30 5.47
CA ALA A 43 -7.04 -0.11 4.08
C ALA A 43 -6.43 -1.38 3.48
N VAL A 44 -5.49 -2.02 4.20
CA VAL A 44 -4.84 -3.26 3.76
C VAL A 44 -5.84 -4.40 3.64
N LEU A 45 -6.63 -4.67 4.68
CA LEU A 45 -7.61 -5.75 4.66
C LEU A 45 -8.73 -5.50 3.63
N GLY A 46 -9.12 -4.24 3.48
CA GLY A 46 -10.10 -3.80 2.48
C GLY A 46 -9.65 -4.03 1.05
N PHE A 47 -8.35 -3.90 0.78
CA PHE A 47 -7.74 -4.21 -0.51
C PHE A 47 -7.55 -5.72 -0.72
N GLN A 48 -7.00 -6.43 0.27
CA GLN A 48 -6.69 -7.86 0.19
C GLN A 48 -7.93 -8.75 0.04
N ARG A 49 -9.09 -8.33 0.55
CA ARG A 49 -10.35 -9.11 0.42
C ARG A 49 -10.93 -9.15 -0.99
N LEU A 50 -10.46 -8.28 -1.89
CA LEU A 50 -10.98 -8.14 -3.24
C LEU A 50 -10.28 -9.15 -4.17
N ASN A 51 -11.06 -9.86 -4.97
CA ASN A 51 -10.55 -10.95 -5.81
C ASN A 51 -10.36 -10.54 -7.27
N PHE A 52 -10.99 -9.43 -7.69
CA PHE A 52 -10.98 -8.96 -9.07
C PHE A 52 -10.25 -7.63 -9.18
N ARG A 53 -9.50 -7.47 -10.28
CA ARG A 53 -8.72 -6.25 -10.55
C ARG A 53 -9.61 -5.00 -10.62
N ASP A 54 -10.77 -5.09 -11.26
CA ASP A 54 -11.68 -3.95 -11.38
C ASP A 54 -12.16 -3.45 -10.00
N GLU A 55 -12.45 -4.39 -9.09
CA GLU A 55 -12.82 -4.05 -7.70
C GLU A 55 -11.64 -3.41 -6.95
N GLN A 56 -10.43 -3.94 -7.15
CA GLN A 56 -9.21 -3.40 -6.54
C GLN A 56 -8.90 -1.99 -7.04
N SER A 57 -9.10 -1.72 -8.33
CA SER A 57 -8.95 -0.39 -8.92
C SER A 57 -10.01 0.57 -8.40
N GLU A 58 -11.28 0.18 -8.34
CA GLU A 58 -12.35 1.01 -7.76
C GLU A 58 -12.09 1.31 -6.27
N TYR A 59 -11.56 0.34 -5.54
CA TYR A 59 -11.16 0.53 -4.15
C TYR A 59 -9.98 1.51 -4.03
N ALA A 60 -8.96 1.34 -4.87
CA ALA A 60 -7.79 2.22 -4.92
C ALA A 60 -8.17 3.68 -5.22
N GLU A 61 -9.10 3.90 -6.16
CA GLU A 61 -9.60 5.24 -6.50
C GLU A 61 -10.34 5.93 -5.34
N LYS A 62 -11.03 5.15 -4.49
CA LYS A 62 -11.77 5.67 -3.33
C LYS A 62 -10.91 5.81 -2.09
N LEU A 63 -9.73 5.20 -2.07
CA LEU A 63 -8.83 5.23 -0.92
C LEU A 63 -8.26 6.65 -0.76
N GLN A 64 -8.23 7.13 0.48
CA GLN A 64 -7.52 8.37 0.78
C GLN A 64 -6.05 8.22 0.36
N ARG A 65 -5.55 9.23 -0.37
CA ARG A 65 -4.26 9.18 -1.07
C ARG A 65 -3.09 8.74 -0.17
N GLU A 66 -3.06 9.25 1.05
CA GLU A 66 -2.06 8.94 2.07
C GLU A 66 -2.07 7.45 2.51
N PHE A 67 -3.24 6.82 2.56
CA PHE A 67 -3.37 5.38 2.83
C PHE A 67 -3.02 4.54 1.61
N GLY A 68 -3.23 5.07 0.39
CA GLY A 68 -2.68 4.49 -0.83
C GLY A 68 -1.15 4.45 -0.80
N TYR A 69 -0.52 5.56 -0.41
CA TYR A 69 0.94 5.61 -0.24
C TYR A 69 1.43 4.62 0.82
N ALA A 70 0.76 4.57 1.97
CA ALA A 70 1.04 3.61 3.03
C ALA A 70 0.97 2.16 2.55
N LEU A 71 -0.11 1.81 1.83
CA LEU A 71 -0.30 0.48 1.27
C LEU A 71 0.82 0.12 0.28
N ILE A 72 1.08 0.98 -0.71
CA ILE A 72 2.13 0.74 -1.71
C ILE A 72 3.51 0.64 -1.07
N CYS A 73 3.85 1.54 -0.16
CA CYS A 73 5.16 1.52 0.51
C CYS A 73 5.33 0.28 1.39
N SER A 74 4.28 -0.17 2.08
CA SER A 74 4.35 -1.40 2.88
C SER A 74 4.65 -2.66 2.04
N LEU A 75 4.29 -2.64 0.74
CA LEU A 75 4.49 -3.74 -0.19
C LEU A 75 5.80 -3.65 -0.99
N LEU A 76 6.19 -2.44 -1.40
CA LEU A 76 7.27 -2.20 -2.37
C LEU A 76 8.50 -1.49 -1.80
N HIS A 77 8.37 -0.79 -0.66
CA HIS A 77 9.47 -0.03 -0.04
C HIS A 77 10.02 -0.78 1.18
N ASN A 78 11.24 -1.33 1.06
CA ASN A 78 11.83 -2.19 2.08
C ASN A 78 11.86 -1.57 3.49
N PRO A 79 12.30 -0.31 3.70
CA PRO A 79 12.28 0.30 5.03
C PRO A 79 10.88 0.39 5.64
N THR A 80 9.85 0.68 4.84
CA THR A 80 8.47 0.74 5.33
C THR A 80 7.96 -0.66 5.68
N ARG A 81 8.33 -1.68 4.89
CA ARG A 81 7.98 -3.08 5.19
C ARG A 81 8.61 -3.58 6.49
N GLU A 82 9.87 -3.23 6.72
CA GLU A 82 10.57 -3.54 7.99
C GLU A 82 9.89 -2.85 9.17
N MET A 83 9.57 -1.57 9.05
CA MET A 83 8.83 -0.82 10.08
C MET A 83 7.46 -1.46 10.40
N VAL A 84 6.70 -1.88 9.38
CA VAL A 84 5.42 -2.59 9.57
C VAL A 84 5.61 -3.87 10.39
N ALA A 85 6.66 -4.64 10.09
CA ALA A 85 6.97 -5.86 10.83
C ALA A 85 7.36 -5.57 12.28
N GLU A 86 8.15 -4.52 12.53
CA GLU A 86 8.52 -4.06 13.87
C GLU A 86 7.31 -3.59 14.69
N LEU A 87 6.33 -2.96 14.04
CA LEU A 87 5.06 -2.56 14.65
C LEU A 87 4.12 -3.75 14.93
N GLY A 88 4.49 -4.98 14.56
CA GLY A 88 3.69 -6.18 14.78
C GLY A 88 2.41 -6.23 13.94
N LEU A 89 2.38 -5.51 12.81
CA LEU A 89 1.23 -5.43 11.91
C LEU A 89 1.17 -6.66 10.99
N ASN A 90 0.93 -7.84 11.59
CA ASN A 90 1.01 -9.18 10.98
C ASN A 90 -0.12 -9.54 9.99
N TYR A 91 -0.77 -8.55 9.38
CA TYR A 91 -1.85 -8.74 8.40
C TYR A 91 -1.41 -8.46 6.95
N LEU A 92 -0.14 -8.09 6.76
CA LEU A 92 0.56 -8.06 5.47
C LEU A 92 1.33 -9.36 5.27
#